data_AF-A0A946XXM1-F1
#
_entry.id   AF-A0A946XXM1-F1
#
_cell.length_a   1.000
_cell.length_b   1.000
_cell.length_c   1.000
_cell.angle_alpha   90.00
_cell.angle_beta   90.00
_cell.angle_gamma   90.00
#
_symmetry.space_group_name_H-M   'P 1'
#
loop_
_entity.id
_entity.type
_entity.pdbx_description
1 polymer ?
#
loop_
_entity_poly.entity_id
_entity_poly.type
_entity_poly.pdbx_seq_one_letter_code
_entity_poly.pdbx_strand_id
1 'polypeptide(L)' 'MSTQVIQDWTDSNVLLKFGEHKDVRYKVYKDGTRLYQEIRDVDDAPIHTLELPDGLALEKSSYEVLLRYVLLDVVED' A
#
# COMPACT_ATOMS: atom_id res chain seq x y z
N MET A 1 -11.70 -1.31 19.43
CA MET A 1 -11.72 -1.28 17.94
C MET A 1 -10.83 -2.41 17.48
N SER A 2 -11.37 -3.33 16.68
CA SER A 2 -10.70 -4.57 16.29
C SER A 2 -10.09 -4.35 14.91
N THR A 3 -8.78 -4.15 14.87
CA THR A 3 -8.04 -4.04 13.61
C THR A 3 -7.73 -5.45 13.11
N GLN A 4 -8.25 -5.82 11.95
CA GLN A 4 -8.01 -7.12 11.33
C GLN A 4 -6.95 -6.97 10.24
N VAL A 5 -5.80 -7.63 10.42
CA VAL A 5 -4.78 -7.68 9.37
C VAL A 5 -5.24 -8.65 8.28
N ILE A 6 -5.30 -8.17 7.05
CA ILE A 6 -5.64 -8.96 5.85
C ILE A 6 -4.35 -9.39 5.15
N GLN A 7 -3.39 -8.46 5.04
CA GLN A 7 -2.06 -8.72 4.57
C GLN A 7 -1.08 -8.03 5.51
N ASP A 8 -0.18 -8.81 6.10
CA ASP A 8 0.88 -8.24 6.93
C ASP A 8 1.97 -7.58 6.06
N TRP A 9 2.97 -6.98 6.70
CA TRP A 9 4.02 -6.25 6.00
C TRP A 9 4.64 -7.09 4.90
N THR A 10 4.55 -6.57 3.68
CA THR A 10 5.07 -7.19 2.48
C THR A 10 6.02 -6.22 1.81
N ASP A 11 7.26 -6.65 1.62
CA ASP A 11 8.25 -5.93 0.83
C ASP A 11 7.86 -6.01 -0.65
N SER A 12 7.93 -4.88 -1.34
CA SER A 12 7.69 -4.79 -2.78
C SER A 12 8.65 -3.80 -3.40
N ASN A 13 9.17 -4.17 -4.57
CA ASN A 13 10.01 -3.30 -5.38
C ASN A 13 9.14 -2.72 -6.50
N VAL A 14 8.85 -1.44 -6.41
CA VAL A 14 7.86 -0.78 -7.27
C VAL A 14 8.57 0.05 -8.33
N LEU A 15 8.32 -0.26 -9.59
CA LEU A 15 8.81 0.51 -10.73
C LEU A 15 8.00 1.82 -10.88
N LEU A 16 8.67 2.95 -10.67
CA LEU A 16 8.15 4.30 -10.85
C LEU A 16 8.33 4.80 -12.30
N LYS A 17 8.31 6.12 -12.52
CA LYS A 17 8.56 6.73 -13.83
C LYS A 17 10.05 6.60 -14.21
N PHE A 18 10.33 6.65 -15.51
CA PHE A 18 11.69 6.70 -16.08
C PHE A 18 12.63 5.53 -15.71
N GLY A 19 12.10 4.40 -15.25
CA GLY A 19 12.93 3.23 -14.89
C GLY A 19 13.41 3.23 -13.45
N GLU A 20 13.01 4.22 -12.64
CA GLU A 20 13.34 4.27 -11.23
C GLU A 20 12.56 3.21 -10.45
N HIS A 21 13.19 2.57 -9.48
CA HIS A 21 12.53 1.61 -8.59
C HIS A 21 12.59 2.14 -7.18
N LYS A 22 11.50 1.92 -6.43
CA LYS A 22 11.44 2.22 -5.01
C LYS A 22 11.10 0.97 -4.22
N ASP A 23 11.98 0.64 -3.29
CA ASP A 23 11.72 -0.40 -2.30
C ASP A 23 10.81 0.15 -1.21
N VAL A 24 9.71 -0.53 -0.97
CA VAL A 24 8.70 -0.15 0.02
C VAL A 24 8.17 -1.38 0.73
N ARG A 25 7.54 -1.14 1.87
CA ARG A 25 6.73 -2.14 2.57
C ARG A 25 5.29 -1.66 2.63
N TYR A 26 4.36 -2.58 2.42
CA TYR A 26 2.95 -2.27 2.56
C TYR A 26 2.22 -3.29 3.42
N LYS A 27 1.18 -2.84 4.11
CA LYS A 27 0.28 -3.65 4.95
C LYS A 27 -1.15 -3.33 4.58
N VAL A 28 -2.01 -4.34 4.56
CA VAL A 28 -3.45 -4.16 4.36
C VAL A 28 -4.18 -4.62 5.61
N TYR A 29 -4.97 -3.73 6.19
CA TYR A 29 -5.75 -4.02 7.38
C TYR A 29 -7.13 -3.38 7.30
N LYS A 30 -8.08 -3.99 8.00
CA LYS A 30 -9.42 -3.47 8.17
C LYS A 30 -9.55 -2.90 9.58
N ASP A 31 -10.02 -1.67 9.70
CA ASP A 31 -10.40 -1.07 10.97
C ASP A 31 -11.91 -0.77 10.97
N GLY A 32 -12.65 -1.53 11.78
CA GLY A 32 -14.12 -1.51 11.75
C GLY A 32 -14.65 -2.01 10.40
N THR A 33 -15.33 -1.13 9.65
CA THR A 33 -15.80 -1.43 8.29
C THR A 33 -14.81 -1.02 7.21
N ARG A 34 -13.83 -0.18 7.52
CA ARG A 34 -12.98 0.46 6.52
C ARG A 34 -11.71 -0.34 6.25
N LEU A 35 -11.32 -0.41 5.00
CA LEU A 35 -10.12 -1.11 4.55
C LEU A 35 -9.01 -0.08 4.30
N TYR A 36 -7.80 -0.38 4.73
CA TYR A 36 -6.65 0.50 4.61
C TYR A 36 -5.46 -0.24 4.01
N GLN A 37 -4.74 0.43 3.12
CA GLN A 37 -3.40 0.05 2.68
C GLN A 37 -2.41 1.08 3.20
N GLU A 38 -1.59 0.66 4.14
CA GLU A 38 -0.52 1.48 4.69
C GLU A 38 0.79 1.17 3.97
N ILE A 39 1.51 2.22 3.59
CA ILE A 39 2.73 2.17 2.80
C ILE A 39 3.83 2.87 3.59
N ARG A 40 4.93 2.16 3.78
CA ARG A 40 6.13 2.62 4.48
C ARG A 40 7.35 2.40 3.63
N ASP A 41 8.38 3.17 3.91
CA ASP A 41 9.71 2.98 3.36
C ASP A 41 10.39 1.76 4.03
N VAL A 42 11.54 1.33 3.50
CA VAL A 42 12.29 0.20 4.09
C VAL A 42 12.80 0.51 5.49
N ASP A 43 13.05 1.80 5.78
CA ASP A 43 13.39 2.32 7.11
C ASP A 43 12.17 2.49 8.03
N ASP A 44 11.01 1.92 7.66
CA ASP A 44 9.73 1.99 8.38
C ASP A 44 9.14 3.42 8.49
N ALA A 45 9.72 4.39 7.75
CA ALA A 45 9.19 5.74 7.64
C ALA A 45 7.81 5.72 6.93
N PRO A 46 6.77 6.38 7.48
CA PRO A 46 5.46 6.42 6.83
C PRO A 46 5.54 7.19 5.51
N ILE A 47 5.09 6.56 4.42
CA ILE A 47 4.98 7.20 3.11
C ILE A 47 3.54 7.67 2.89
N HIS A 48 2.58 6.74 2.99
CA HIS A 48 1.17 7.05 2.73
C HIS A 48 0.24 6.02 3.36
N THR A 49 -1.04 6.39 3.56
CA THR A 49 -2.09 5.45 3.97
C THR A 49 -3.32 5.69 3.13
N LEU A 50 -3.67 4.70 2.31
CA LEU A 50 -4.82 4.75 1.42
C LEU A 50 -6.03 4.07 2.07
N GLU A 51 -7.18 4.76 2.09
CA GLU A 51 -8.47 4.12 2.41
C GLU A 51 -9.01 3.45 1.13
N LEU A 52 -9.22 2.14 1.20
CA LEU A 52 -9.73 1.33 0.11
C LEU A 52 -11.26 1.22 0.21
N PRO A 53 -11.98 1.28 -0.93
CA PRO A 53 -13.43 1.16 -0.94
C PRO A 53 -13.89 -0.22 -0.46
N ASP A 54 -15.03 -0.23 0.25
CA ASP A 54 -15.65 -1.45 0.76
C ASP A 54 -16.10 -2.36 -0.41
N GLY A 55 -15.93 -3.68 -0.27
CA GLY A 55 -16.22 -4.67 -1.31
C GLY A 55 -15.12 -4.92 -2.35
N LEU A 56 -13.97 -4.24 -2.24
CA LEU A 56 -12.80 -4.51 -3.08
C LEU A 56 -12.06 -5.75 -2.56
N ALA A 57 -12.55 -6.95 -2.90
CA ALA A 57 -11.85 -8.21 -2.65
C ALA A 57 -10.69 -8.34 -3.65
N LEU A 58 -9.55 -7.75 -3.32
CA LEU A 58 -8.37 -7.75 -4.17
C LEU A 58 -7.48 -8.97 -3.91
N GLU A 59 -7.04 -9.58 -5.01
CA GLU A 59 -5.89 -10.47 -4.99
C GLU A 59 -4.61 -9.67 -4.71
N LYS A 60 -3.57 -10.34 -4.22
CA LYS A 60 -2.28 -9.70 -3.86
C LYS A 60 -1.75 -8.79 -4.97
N SER A 61 -1.81 -9.24 -6.22
CA SER A 61 -1.37 -8.50 -7.41
C SER A 61 -2.07 -7.15 -7.57
N SER A 62 -3.33 -7.05 -7.16
CA SER A 62 -4.09 -5.81 -7.26
C SER A 62 -3.66 -4.78 -6.21
N TYR A 63 -3.19 -5.21 -5.03
CA TYR A 63 -2.59 -4.30 -4.05
C TYR A 63 -1.26 -3.73 -4.55
N GLU A 64 -0.47 -4.49 -5.31
CA GLU A 64 0.78 -4.01 -5.92
C GLU A 64 0.52 -3.00 -7.04
N VAL A 65 -0.54 -3.20 -7.82
CA VAL A 65 -0.97 -2.21 -8.82
C VAL A 65 -1.40 -0.91 -8.14
N LEU A 66 -2.24 -0.98 -7.11
CA LEU A 66 -2.66 0.21 -6.34
C LEU A 66 -1.48 0.91 -5.68
N LEU A 67 -0.58 0.15 -5.06
CA LEU A 67 0.66 0.64 -4.47
C LEU A 67 1.46 1.47 -5.48
N ARG A 68 1.62 0.96 -6.71
CA ARG A 68 2.29 1.68 -7.79
C ARG A 68 1.58 2.98 -8.15
N TYR A 69 0.25 2.97 -8.30
CA TYR A 69 -0.49 4.18 -8.61
C TYR A 69 -0.35 5.24 -7.51
N VAL A 70 -0.45 4.85 -6.24
CA VAL A 70 -0.28 5.76 -5.11
C VAL A 70 1.14 6.32 -5.05
N LEU A 71 2.16 5.47 -5.22
CA LEU A 71 3.55 5.95 -5.18
C LEU A 71 3.88 6.87 -6.35
N LEU A 72 3.30 6.63 -7.52
CA LEU A 72 3.42 7.55 -8.65
C LEU A 72 2.79 8.92 -8.33
N ASP A 73 1.64 8.95 -7.65
CA ASP A 73 0.97 10.20 -7.27
C ASP A 73 1.71 10.94 -6.14
N VAL A 74 2.16 10.21 -5.11
CA VAL A 74 2.76 10.79 -3.89
C VAL A 74 4.21 11.26 -4.08
N VAL A 75 5.00 10.61 -4.94
CA VAL A 75 6.41 10.98 -5.18
C VAL A 75 6.54 12.20 -6.12
N GLU A 76 5.45 12.65 -6.74
CA GLU A 76 5.45 13.78 -7.67
C GLU A 76 5.22 15.17 -7.01
N ASP A 77 5.08 15.26 -5.67
CA ASP A 77 4.94 16.53 -4.90
C ASP A 77 6.23 16.94 -4.16
#